data_AF-A0A2M8F251-F1
#
_entry.id   AF-A0A2M8F251-F1
#
_cell.length_a   1.000
_cell.length_b   1.000
_cell.length_c   1.000
_cell.angle_alpha   90.00
_cell.angle_beta   90.00
_cell.angle_gamma   90.00
#
_symmetry.space_group_name_H-M   'P 1'
#
loop_
_entity.id
_entity.type
_entity.pdbx_description
1 polymer ?
#
loop_
_entity_poly.entity_id
_entity_poly.type
_entity_poly.pdbx_seq_one_letter_code
_entity_poly.pdbx_strand_id
1 'polypeptide(L)'
;GVQGTPGFFINGRFLGGAFPFEVFKEIIDKELAGTSTGECLDYSEELQQYCQDEQNQAFKPVAVEVAVGDSPAIGSKNAKVTIVEFSDFECPFCARAFATVKQIKDAYPKDVKIVYKQLPLTNIHPNAQKAAEASICAKDQGKFWEMHDKMFESQGA
;
A
#
# COMPACT_ATOMS: atom_id res chain seq x y z
N GLY A 1 -13.66 -1.42 -5.65
CA GLY A 1 -13.02 -0.76 -4.50
C GLY A 1 -12.18 -1.77 -3.72
N VAL A 2 -11.42 -1.31 -2.72
CA VAL A 2 -10.63 -2.18 -1.83
C VAL A 2 -11.57 -2.92 -0.89
N GLN A 3 -11.44 -4.25 -0.79
CA GLN A 3 -12.33 -5.10 0.04
C GLN A 3 -11.70 -5.57 1.35
N GLY A 4 -10.40 -5.33 1.56
CA GLY A 4 -9.67 -5.71 2.76
C GLY A 4 -8.30 -5.03 2.83
N THR A 5 -7.61 -5.21 3.95
CA THR A 5 -6.31 -4.60 4.23
C THR A 5 -5.22 -5.66 4.43
N PRO A 6 -3.97 -5.39 4.01
CA PRO A 6 -3.55 -4.20 3.28
C PRO A 6 -3.96 -4.29 1.80
N GLY A 7 -4.28 -3.15 1.19
CA GLY A 7 -4.58 -3.05 -0.23
C GLY A 7 -3.78 -1.92 -0.87
N PHE A 8 -3.14 -2.19 -2.00
CA PHE A 8 -2.22 -1.25 -2.64
C PHE A 8 -2.70 -0.88 -4.03
N PHE A 9 -2.46 0.36 -4.43
CA PHE A 9 -2.48 0.77 -5.83
C PHE A 9 -1.13 1.35 -6.20
N ILE A 10 -0.41 0.69 -7.10
CA ILE A 10 0.89 1.14 -7.63
C ILE A 10 0.59 1.80 -8.98
N ASN A 11 0.60 3.14 -9.04
CA ASN A 11 0.12 3.91 -10.19
C ASN A 11 -1.27 3.45 -10.69
N GLY A 12 -2.16 3.10 -9.76
CA GLY A 12 -3.52 2.66 -10.07
C GLY A 12 -3.68 1.15 -10.31
N ARG A 13 -2.60 0.37 -10.33
CA ARG A 13 -2.65 -1.10 -10.45
C ARG A 13 -2.82 -1.73 -9.09
N PHE A 14 -3.85 -2.53 -8.91
CA PHE A 14 -4.22 -3.03 -7.59
C PHE A 14 -3.37 -4.24 -7.22
N LEU A 15 -2.85 -4.25 -5.99
CA LEU A 15 -2.22 -5.41 -5.34
C LEU A 15 -2.78 -5.54 -3.92
N GLY A 16 -3.55 -6.59 -3.63
CA GLY A 16 -4.23 -6.80 -2.37
C GLY A 16 -3.55 -7.87 -1.52
N GLY A 17 -3.08 -7.51 -0.33
CA GLY A 17 -2.43 -8.41 0.61
C GLY A 17 -0.99 -8.02 0.95
N ALA A 18 -0.43 -8.70 1.95
CA ALA A 18 0.93 -8.46 2.43
C ALA A 18 1.94 -9.29 1.62
N PHE A 19 2.29 -8.80 0.44
CA PHE A 19 3.27 -9.44 -0.44
C PHE A 19 4.73 -9.11 -0.07
N PRO A 20 5.69 -9.99 -0.44
CA PRO A 20 7.12 -9.70 -0.34
C PRO A 20 7.55 -8.51 -1.22
N PHE A 21 8.71 -7.93 -0.91
CA PHE A 21 9.30 -6.80 -1.63
C PHE A 21 9.45 -7.06 -3.13
N GLU A 22 9.78 -8.29 -3.52
CA GLU A 22 10.07 -8.73 -4.88
C GLU A 22 8.86 -8.53 -5.81
N VAL A 23 7.65 -8.81 -5.30
CA VAL A 23 6.40 -8.62 -6.04
C VAL A 23 6.14 -7.13 -6.30
N PHE A 24 6.35 -6.28 -5.29
CA PHE A 24 6.25 -4.83 -5.47
C PHE A 24 7.31 -4.30 -6.42
N LYS A 25 8.56 -4.77 -6.27
CA LYS A 25 9.70 -4.40 -7.09
C LYS A 25 9.43 -4.64 -8.57
N GLU A 26 8.85 -5.78 -8.95
CA GLU A 26 8.50 -6.03 -10.34
C GLU A 26 7.57 -4.96 -10.91
N ILE A 27 6.47 -4.65 -10.19
CA ILE A 27 5.49 -3.67 -10.65
C ILE A 27 6.11 -2.27 -10.69
N ILE A 28 6.85 -1.88 -9.65
CA ILE A 28 7.53 -0.58 -9.56
C ILE A 28 8.54 -0.42 -10.70
N ASP A 29 9.38 -1.41 -10.96
CA ASP A 29 10.39 -1.34 -12.01
C ASP A 29 9.75 -1.22 -13.40
N LYS A 30 8.65 -1.95 -13.65
CA LYS A 30 7.88 -1.83 -14.90
C LYS A 30 7.26 -0.44 -15.05
N GLU A 31 6.73 0.15 -13.97
CA GLU A 31 6.22 1.52 -13.98
C GLU A 31 7.35 2.53 -14.29
N LEU A 32 8.52 2.37 -13.67
CA LEU A 32 9.67 3.24 -13.89
C LEU A 32 10.25 3.12 -15.30
N ALA A 33 10.22 1.91 -15.88
CA ALA A 33 10.65 1.64 -17.24
C ALA A 33 9.60 2.04 -18.30
N GLY A 34 8.37 2.34 -17.91
CA GLY A 34 7.26 2.60 -18.83
C GLY A 34 6.79 1.35 -19.59
N THR A 35 7.06 0.16 -19.06
CA THR A 35 6.69 -1.14 -19.66
C THR A 35 5.55 -1.84 -18.95
N SER A 36 4.97 -1.19 -17.93
CA SER A 36 3.79 -1.69 -17.21
C SER A 36 2.54 -1.56 -18.09
N THR A 37 1.75 -2.62 -18.23
CA THR A 37 0.58 -2.68 -19.13
C THR A 37 -0.66 -3.21 -18.40
N GLY A 38 -1.84 -3.08 -19.00
CA GLY A 38 -3.08 -3.66 -18.45
C GLY A 38 -3.18 -5.18 -18.59
N GLU A 39 -2.20 -5.83 -19.23
CA GLU A 39 -2.26 -7.24 -19.60
C GLU A 39 -1.60 -8.10 -18.53
N CYS A 40 -2.33 -9.09 -18.02
CA CYS A 40 -1.85 -10.00 -16.98
C CYS A 40 -0.60 -10.78 -17.41
N LEU A 41 -0.52 -11.17 -18.70
CA LEU A 41 0.57 -11.94 -19.28
C LEU A 41 1.92 -11.20 -19.36
N ASP A 42 1.92 -9.88 -19.19
CA ASP A 42 3.16 -9.10 -19.22
C ASP A 42 3.94 -9.14 -17.89
N TYR A 43 3.35 -9.74 -16.85
CA TYR A 43 3.95 -9.90 -15.53
C TYR A 43 4.49 -11.32 -15.31
N SER A 44 5.26 -11.54 -14.25
CA SER A 44 5.78 -12.86 -13.88
C SER A 44 4.68 -13.90 -13.69
N GLU A 45 5.02 -15.19 -13.81
CA GLU A 45 4.10 -16.30 -13.52
C GLU A 45 3.51 -16.19 -12.10
N GLU A 46 4.29 -15.66 -11.15
CA GLU A 46 3.83 -15.39 -9.79
C GLU A 46 2.70 -14.36 -9.76
N LEU A 47 2.82 -13.23 -10.48
CA LEU A 47 1.74 -12.24 -10.54
C LEU A 47 0.57 -12.70 -11.40
N GLN A 48 0.83 -13.48 -12.46
CA GLN A 48 -0.20 -14.03 -13.34
C GLN A 48 -1.20 -14.89 -12.57
N GLN A 49 -0.73 -15.68 -11.60
CA GLN A 49 -1.61 -16.49 -10.76
C GLN A 49 -2.68 -15.64 -10.05
N TYR A 50 -2.35 -14.40 -9.66
CA TYR A 50 -3.24 -13.51 -8.91
C TYR A 50 -4.15 -12.64 -9.78
N CYS A 51 -3.83 -12.45 -11.06
CA CYS A 51 -4.74 -11.77 -12.00
C CYS A 51 -5.62 -12.72 -12.80
N GLN A 52 -5.27 -14.01 -12.86
CA GLN A 52 -6.08 -15.06 -13.50
C GLN A 52 -7.04 -15.76 -12.54
N ASP A 53 -6.78 -15.71 -11.23
CA ASP A 53 -7.67 -16.29 -10.23
C ASP A 53 -8.93 -15.42 -10.04
N GLU A 54 -10.06 -15.88 -10.58
CA GLU A 54 -11.35 -15.20 -10.45
C GLU A 54 -11.87 -15.16 -9.00
N GLN A 55 -11.42 -16.08 -8.14
CA GLN A 55 -11.81 -16.15 -6.73
C GLN A 55 -10.91 -15.27 -5.85
N ASN A 56 -9.64 -15.11 -6.24
CA ASN A 56 -8.64 -14.36 -5.50
C ASN A 56 -7.86 -13.41 -6.43
N GLN A 57 -8.54 -12.38 -6.91
CA GLN A 57 -7.99 -11.32 -7.75
C GLN A 57 -7.08 -10.35 -6.96
N ALA A 58 -6.05 -10.89 -6.32
CA ALA A 58 -5.11 -10.15 -5.50
C ALA A 58 -4.24 -9.21 -6.34
N PHE A 59 -4.14 -9.41 -7.66
CA PHE A 59 -3.50 -8.46 -8.56
C PHE A 59 -4.46 -8.07 -9.69
N LYS A 60 -4.60 -6.76 -9.95
CA LYS A 60 -5.36 -6.26 -11.10
C LYS A 60 -4.46 -5.30 -11.88
N PRO A 61 -3.94 -5.72 -13.04
CA PRO A 61 -3.00 -4.91 -13.79
C PRO A 61 -3.69 -3.67 -14.34
N VAL A 62 -4.92 -3.72 -14.84
CA VAL A 62 -5.61 -2.54 -15.40
C VAL A 62 -5.65 -1.38 -14.39
N ALA A 63 -4.94 -0.29 -14.73
CA ALA A 63 -4.80 0.87 -13.86
C ALA A 63 -6.11 1.64 -13.72
N VAL A 64 -6.40 2.08 -12.51
CA VAL A 64 -7.54 2.96 -12.20
C VAL A 64 -7.08 4.22 -11.49
N GLU A 65 -7.84 5.30 -11.63
CA GLU A 65 -7.59 6.51 -10.86
C GLU A 65 -7.97 6.29 -9.38
N VAL A 66 -7.09 6.70 -8.48
CA VAL A 66 -7.30 6.58 -7.02
C VAL A 66 -7.27 7.96 -6.40
N ALA A 67 -8.44 8.42 -5.93
CA ALA A 67 -8.55 9.71 -5.27
C ALA A 67 -7.81 9.71 -3.92
N VAL A 68 -6.72 10.45 -3.83
CA VAL A 68 -5.89 10.53 -2.61
C VAL A 68 -6.35 11.62 -1.64
N GLY A 69 -6.87 12.75 -2.13
CA GLY A 69 -7.31 13.87 -1.29
C GLY A 69 -6.21 14.34 -0.32
N ASP A 70 -6.59 14.66 0.91
CA ASP A 70 -5.66 15.06 1.97
C ASP A 70 -5.00 13.88 2.71
N SER A 71 -4.96 12.70 2.11
CA SER A 71 -4.28 11.55 2.71
C SER A 71 -2.81 11.87 3.00
N PRO A 72 -2.28 11.43 4.15
CA PRO A 72 -0.86 11.53 4.46
C PRO A 72 0.00 10.93 3.34
N ALA A 73 1.06 11.64 2.97
CA ALA A 73 1.99 11.19 1.95
C ALA A 73 3.45 11.40 2.40
N ILE A 74 4.34 10.52 1.96
CA ILE A 74 5.79 10.60 2.18
C ILE A 74 6.54 10.15 0.93
N GLY A 75 7.75 10.67 0.75
CA GLY A 75 8.58 10.42 -0.42
C GLY A 75 8.71 11.65 -1.32
N SER A 76 9.31 11.45 -2.49
CA SER A 76 9.62 12.54 -3.41
C SER A 76 8.36 13.19 -3.99
N LYS A 77 8.33 14.53 -4.06
CA LYS A 77 7.27 15.26 -4.79
C LYS A 77 7.28 14.99 -6.29
N ASN A 78 8.44 14.58 -6.82
CA ASN A 78 8.66 14.25 -8.23
C ASN A 78 8.73 12.73 -8.47
N ALA A 79 8.24 11.93 -7.52
CA ALA A 79 8.18 10.48 -7.66
C ALA A 79 7.40 10.10 -8.92
N LYS A 80 7.97 9.19 -9.72
CA LYS A 80 7.32 8.64 -10.90
C LYS A 80 6.30 7.56 -10.56
N VAL A 81 6.45 6.93 -9.39
CA VAL A 81 5.55 5.92 -8.88
C VAL A 81 4.88 6.41 -7.61
N THR A 82 3.55 6.38 -7.59
CA THR A 82 2.75 6.60 -6.38
C THR A 82 2.14 5.28 -5.94
N ILE A 83 2.42 4.88 -4.71
CA ILE A 83 1.78 3.73 -4.07
C ILE A 83 0.75 4.26 -3.08
N VAL A 84 -0.52 3.95 -3.30
CA VAL A 84 -1.60 4.25 -2.35
C VAL A 84 -1.86 2.98 -1.54
N GLU A 85 -1.53 3.00 -0.26
CA GLU A 85 -1.76 1.93 0.69
C GLU A 85 -3.06 2.19 1.47
N PHE A 86 -4.02 1.27 1.37
CA PHE A 86 -5.19 1.17 2.23
C PHE A 86 -4.88 0.21 3.38
N SER A 87 -4.92 0.70 4.61
CA SER A 87 -4.35 -0.01 5.75
C SER A 87 -5.11 0.27 7.04
N ASP A 88 -4.90 -0.62 8.00
CA ASP A 88 -5.56 -0.67 9.31
C ASP A 88 -4.48 -0.96 10.38
N PHE A 89 -4.43 -0.10 11.40
CA PHE A 89 -3.46 -0.18 12.50
C PHE A 89 -3.70 -1.30 13.52
N GLU A 90 -4.72 -2.14 13.37
CA GLU A 90 -4.88 -3.40 14.12
C GLU A 90 -4.73 -4.64 13.23
N CYS A 91 -4.55 -4.46 11.92
CA CYS A 91 -4.45 -5.58 11.00
C CYS A 91 -3.05 -6.21 11.04
N PRO A 92 -2.91 -7.50 11.39
CA PRO A 92 -1.61 -8.17 11.45
C PRO A 92 -0.94 -8.26 10.06
N PHE A 93 -1.72 -8.30 8.99
CA PHE A 93 -1.19 -8.27 7.63
C PHE A 93 -0.68 -6.88 7.23
N CYS A 94 -1.29 -5.80 7.73
CA CYS A 94 -0.76 -4.45 7.55
C CYS A 94 0.57 -4.30 8.30
N ALA A 95 0.69 -4.87 9.51
CA ALA A 95 1.96 -4.89 10.23
C ALA A 95 3.07 -5.64 9.47
N ARG A 96 2.75 -6.74 8.76
CA ARG A 96 3.72 -7.40 7.86
C ARG A 96 4.07 -6.51 6.67
N ALA A 97 3.08 -5.90 6.03
CA ALA A 97 3.31 -5.02 4.89
C ALA A 97 4.12 -3.77 5.24
N PHE A 98 4.02 -3.26 6.46
CA PHE A 98 4.83 -2.13 6.95
C PHE A 98 6.34 -2.38 6.77
N ALA A 99 6.82 -3.60 7.02
CA ALA A 99 8.21 -3.97 6.76
C ALA A 99 8.55 -3.89 5.26
N THR A 100 7.69 -4.45 4.40
CA THR A 100 7.84 -4.37 2.94
C THR A 100 7.84 -2.92 2.44
N VAL A 101 6.93 -2.08 2.94
CA VAL A 101 6.84 -0.66 2.56
C VAL A 101 8.09 0.12 2.98
N LYS A 102 8.68 -0.21 4.14
CA LYS A 102 10.00 0.34 4.53
C LYS A 102 11.08 -0.06 3.52
N GLN A 103 11.16 -1.33 3.12
CA GLN A 103 12.11 -1.79 2.09
C GLN A 103 11.92 -1.06 0.76
N ILE A 104 10.67 -0.82 0.33
CA ILE A 104 10.37 -0.04 -0.88
C ILE A 104 10.89 1.39 -0.77
N LYS A 105 10.64 2.08 0.35
CA LYS A 105 11.13 3.46 0.55
C LYS A 105 12.65 3.54 0.51
N ASP A 106 13.33 2.55 1.08
CA ASP A 106 14.80 2.49 1.10
C ASP A 106 15.38 2.17 -0.28
N ALA A 107 14.73 1.30 -1.05
CA ALA A 107 15.17 0.93 -2.41
C ALA A 107 14.87 2.02 -3.46
N TYR A 108 13.80 2.79 -3.28
CA TYR A 108 13.31 3.78 -4.25
C TYR A 108 13.14 5.19 -3.67
N PRO A 109 14.16 5.78 -3.01
CA PRO A 109 14.01 6.99 -2.20
C PRO A 109 13.63 8.25 -3.00
N LYS A 110 13.88 8.25 -4.31
CA LYS A 110 13.57 9.37 -5.22
C LYS A 110 12.38 9.09 -6.14
N ASP A 111 12.07 7.83 -6.34
CA ASP A 111 11.20 7.36 -7.40
C ASP A 111 9.80 7.00 -6.91
N VAL A 112 9.67 6.65 -5.63
CA VAL A 112 8.41 6.24 -5.01
C VAL A 112 7.91 7.29 -4.01
N LYS A 113 6.61 7.55 -4.08
CA LYS A 113 5.81 8.28 -3.08
C LYS A 113 4.77 7.33 -2.52
N ILE A 114 4.71 7.22 -1.19
CA ILE A 114 3.70 6.44 -0.48
C ILE A 114 2.59 7.39 -0.02
N VAL A 115 1.34 7.00 -0.23
CA VAL A 115 0.15 7.65 0.29
C VAL A 115 -0.59 6.67 1.19
N TYR A 116 -0.88 7.08 2.41
CA TYR A 116 -1.60 6.25 3.38
C TYR A 116 -3.10 6.61 3.40
N LYS A 117 -3.94 5.61 3.14
CA LYS A 117 -5.41 5.67 3.18
C LYS A 117 -5.90 4.83 4.36
N GLN A 118 -6.61 5.48 5.27
CA GLN A 118 -7.27 4.79 6.36
C GLN A 118 -8.37 3.87 5.81
N LEU A 119 -8.34 2.59 6.20
CA LEU A 119 -9.43 1.65 5.97
C LEU A 119 -9.66 0.80 7.24
N PRO A 120 -10.13 1.42 8.34
CA PRO A 120 -10.35 0.71 9.60
C PRO A 120 -11.46 -0.34 9.45
N LEU A 121 -11.14 -1.60 9.70
CA LEU A 121 -12.06 -2.73 9.60
C LEU A 121 -12.82 -2.95 10.91
N THR A 122 -13.68 -2.00 11.27
CA THR A 122 -14.35 -1.91 12.59
C THR A 122 -15.18 -3.13 13.00
N ASN A 123 -15.56 -3.99 12.05
CA ASN A 123 -16.32 -5.21 12.33
C ASN A 123 -15.47 -6.32 12.95
N ILE A 124 -14.13 -6.27 12.78
CA ILE A 124 -13.20 -7.30 13.25
C ILE A 124 -12.05 -6.73 14.08
N HIS A 125 -11.81 -5.41 14.00
CA HIS A 125 -10.78 -4.70 14.74
C HIS A 125 -11.42 -3.58 15.59
N PRO A 126 -11.64 -3.79 16.90
CA PRO A 126 -12.45 -2.91 17.73
C PRO A 126 -11.83 -1.53 18.01
N ASN A 127 -10.51 -1.39 17.90
CA ASN A 127 -9.79 -0.13 18.06
C ASN A 127 -9.34 0.50 16.74
N ALA A 128 -9.52 -0.16 15.59
CA ALA A 128 -9.05 0.32 14.28
C ALA A 128 -9.50 1.75 13.97
N GLN A 129 -10.77 2.07 14.22
CA GLN A 129 -11.31 3.42 14.03
C GLN A 129 -10.58 4.44 14.92
N LYS A 130 -10.39 4.13 16.21
CA LYS A 130 -9.72 5.03 17.16
C LYS A 130 -8.24 5.19 16.82
N ALA A 131 -7.57 4.13 16.35
CA ALA A 131 -6.19 4.19 15.92
C ALA A 131 -6.04 5.07 14.67
N ALA A 132 -6.94 4.92 13.69
CA ALA A 132 -7.02 5.80 12.52
C ALA A 132 -7.23 7.25 12.93
N GLU A 133 -8.22 7.56 13.78
CA GLU A 133 -8.47 8.90 14.31
C GLU A 133 -7.25 9.48 15.05
N ALA A 134 -6.59 8.70 15.90
CA ALA A 134 -5.40 9.11 16.62
C ALA A 134 -4.24 9.45 15.67
N SER A 135 -4.05 8.67 14.60
CA SER A 135 -3.04 8.98 13.58
C SER A 135 -3.37 10.29 12.83
N ILE A 136 -4.65 10.57 12.55
CA ILE A 136 -5.05 11.83 11.91
C ILE A 136 -4.90 13.02 12.87
N CYS A 137 -5.18 12.85 14.16
CA CYS A 137 -4.86 13.86 15.17
C CYS A 137 -3.35 14.15 15.24
N ALA A 138 -2.51 13.11 15.07
CA ALA A 138 -1.06 13.29 14.95
C ALA A 138 -0.68 14.00 13.64
N LYS A 139 -1.38 13.74 12.52
CA LYS A 139 -1.21 14.48 11.26
C LYS A 139 -1.44 15.98 11.42
N ASP A 140 -2.49 16.38 12.15
CA ASP A 140 -2.77 17.80 12.43
C ASP A 140 -1.65 18.48 13.22
N GLN A 141 -0.84 17.69 13.94
CA GLN A 141 0.36 18.12 14.67
C GLN A 141 1.67 17.93 13.88
N GLY A 142 1.59 17.53 12.60
CA GLY A 142 2.76 17.28 11.74
C GLY A 142 3.52 15.99 12.08
N LYS A 143 2.93 15.07 12.85
CA LYS A 143 3.56 13.86 13.40
C LYS A 143 2.89 12.55 12.95
N PHE A 144 2.26 12.56 11.77
CA PHE A 144 1.54 11.38 11.27
C PHE A 144 2.47 10.16 11.20
N TRP A 145 3.64 10.31 10.59
CA TRP A 145 4.54 9.19 10.30
C TRP A 145 5.20 8.65 11.57
N GLU A 146 5.49 9.49 12.54
CA GLU A 146 6.01 9.06 13.84
C GLU A 146 4.97 8.26 14.64
N MET A 147 3.69 8.64 14.56
CA MET A 147 2.59 7.89 15.18
C MET A 147 2.33 6.58 14.44
N HIS A 148 2.28 6.64 13.11
CA HIS A 148 2.10 5.49 12.22
C HIS A 148 3.16 4.41 12.48
N ASP A 149 4.44 4.79 12.48
CA ASP A 149 5.53 3.84 12.65
C ASP A 149 5.49 3.19 14.04
N LYS A 150 5.22 3.99 15.09
CA LYS A 150 5.08 3.47 16.46
C LYS A 150 3.91 2.50 16.63
N MET A 151 2.76 2.78 16.00
CA MET A 151 1.61 1.89 16.05
C MET A 151 1.96 0.51 15.48
N PHE A 152 2.58 0.45 14.29
CA PHE A 152 2.97 -0.82 13.69
C PHE A 152 4.14 -1.51 14.42
N GLU A 153 5.10 -0.76 14.94
CA GLU A 153 6.20 -1.31 15.76
C GLU A 153 5.70 -1.90 17.09
N SER A 154 4.60 -1.37 17.64
CA SER A 154 4.00 -1.85 18.89
C SER A 154 3.06 -3.05 18.76
N GLN A 155 2.58 -3.38 17.55
CA GLN A 155 1.64 -4.48 17.31
C GLN A 155 2.24 -5.89 17.54
N GLY A 156 3.56 -6.01 17.63
CA GLY A 156 4.28 -7.26 17.92
C GLY A 156 5.01 -7.28 19.26
N ALA A 157 4.72 -6.33 20.15
CA ALA A 157 5.28 -6.24 21.50
C ALA A 157 4.37 -6.88 22.55
#